data_AF-A0A356XJ08-F1
#
_entry.id   AF-A0A356XJ08-F1
#
_cell.length_a   1.000
_cell.length_b   1.000
_cell.length_c   1.000
_cell.angle_alpha   90.00
_cell.angle_beta   90.00
_cell.angle_gamma   90.00
#
_symmetry.space_group_name_H-M   'P 1'
#
loop_
_entity.id
_entity.type
_entity.pdbx_description
1 polymer ?
#
loop_
_entity_poly.entity_id
_entity_poly.type
_entity_poly.pdbx_seq_one_letter_code
_entity_poly.pdbx_strand_id
1 'polypeptide(L)'
;MVVGLKQSLRAMEAGQVEKIAIAGDAEETVLSRIRELAGAQNIPVEQAESMAQLGRLCGIQVGAAVAAFLKEQTVNRVETRR
;
A
#
# COMPACT_ATOMS: atom_id res chain seq x y z
N MET A 1 4.03 0.75 -6.38
CA MET A 1 3.65 0.31 -5.01
C MET A 1 4.80 0.61 -4.05
N VAL A 2 4.52 0.75 -2.76
CA VAL A 2 5.53 0.89 -1.70
C VAL A 2 5.27 -0.15 -0.61
N VAL A 3 6.33 -0.64 0.03
CA VAL A 3 6.25 -1.67 1.06
C VAL A 3 6.81 -1.19 2.39
N GLY A 4 6.23 -1.67 3.49
CA GLY A 4 6.59 -1.30 4.86
C GLY A 4 5.75 -0.15 5.42
N LEU A 5 5.62 -0.14 6.76
CA LEU A 5 4.70 0.74 7.48
C LEU A 5 4.94 2.23 7.18
N LYS A 6 6.17 2.72 7.39
CA LYS A 6 6.49 4.15 7.23
C LYS A 6 6.28 4.65 5.81
N GLN A 7 6.66 3.86 4.80
CA GLN A 7 6.51 4.23 3.40
C GLN A 7 5.03 4.21 2.98
N SER A 8 4.29 3.19 3.44
CA SER A 8 2.85 3.09 3.21
C SER A 8 2.10 4.29 3.82
N LEU A 9 2.40 4.64 5.07
CA LEU A 9 1.80 5.81 5.72
C LEU A 9 2.06 7.11 4.94
N ARG A 10 3.31 7.36 4.54
CA ARG A 10 3.65 8.55 3.75
C ARG A 10 2.87 8.62 2.43
N ALA A 11 2.75 7.49 1.74
CA ALA A 11 1.99 7.43 0.49
C ALA A 11 0.48 7.64 0.72
N MET A 12 -0.07 7.11 1.81
CA MET A 12 -1.46 7.31 2.21
C MET A 12 -1.72 8.78 2.58
N GLU A 13 -0.82 9.41 3.33
CA GLU A 13 -0.89 10.84 3.66
C GLU A 13 -0.79 11.72 2.41
N ALA A 14 -0.01 11.30 1.40
CA ALA A 14 0.07 11.97 0.11
C ALA A 14 -1.19 11.77 -0.77
N GLY A 15 -2.17 10.96 -0.35
CA GLY A 15 -3.37 10.65 -1.13
C GLY A 15 -3.08 9.86 -2.41
N GLN A 16 -1.87 9.31 -2.53
CA GLN A 16 -1.39 8.59 -3.71
C GLN A 16 -1.72 7.10 -3.66
N VAL A 17 -2.37 6.61 -2.62
CA VAL A 17 -2.68 5.19 -2.43
C VAL A 17 -4.08 4.88 -2.98
N GLU A 18 -4.14 3.83 -3.78
CA GLU A 18 -5.38 3.27 -4.33
C GLU A 18 -5.91 2.15 -3.44
N LYS A 19 -5.01 1.32 -2.90
CA LYS A 19 -5.35 0.12 -2.13
C LYS A 19 -4.21 -0.26 -1.19
N ILE A 20 -4.55 -0.88 -0.07
CA ILE A 20 -3.60 -1.42 0.90
C ILE A 20 -3.76 -2.94 0.97
N ALA A 21 -2.65 -3.67 1.08
CA ALA A 21 -2.63 -5.06 1.48
C ALA A 21 -1.86 -5.22 2.80
N ILE A 22 -2.42 -6.00 3.73
CA ILE A 22 -1.87 -6.29 5.05
C ILE A 22 -1.69 -7.80 5.19
N ALA A 23 -0.65 -8.24 5.88
CA ALA A 23 -0.46 -9.65 6.17
C ALA A 23 -1.23 -10.07 7.42
N GLY A 24 -1.89 -11.24 7.41
CA GLY A 24 -2.69 -11.73 8.53
C GLY A 24 -1.88 -12.14 9.76
N ASP A 25 -0.58 -12.43 9.58
CA ASP A 25 0.40 -12.71 10.64
C ASP A 25 1.15 -11.43 11.09
N ALA A 26 0.82 -10.26 10.54
CA ALA A 26 1.39 -9.00 11.00
C ALA A 26 0.75 -8.54 12.31
N GLU A 27 1.55 -7.91 13.16
CA GLU A 27 1.12 -7.45 14.48
C GLU A 27 0.01 -6.38 14.38
N GLU A 28 -1.10 -6.57 15.10
CA GLU A 28 -2.26 -5.66 15.01
C GLU A 28 -1.92 -4.23 15.45
N THR A 29 -0.95 -4.04 16.36
CA THR A 29 -0.46 -2.70 16.76
C THR A 29 0.16 -1.93 15.58
N VAL A 30 0.83 -2.65 14.67
CA VAL A 30 1.40 -2.11 13.43
C VAL A 30 0.29 -1.81 12.42
N LEU A 31 -0.70 -2.71 12.32
CA LEU A 31 -1.83 -2.57 11.39
C LEU A 31 -2.85 -1.51 11.82
N SER A 32 -3.01 -1.25 13.12
CA SER A 32 -4.01 -0.32 13.68
C SER A 32 -3.92 1.05 13.02
N ARG A 33 -2.70 1.60 12.91
CA ARG A 33 -2.46 2.91 12.29
C ARG A 33 -2.88 2.95 10.81
N ILE A 34 -2.63 1.85 10.09
CA ILE A 34 -2.98 1.73 8.68
C ILE A 34 -4.49 1.59 8.51
N ARG A 35 -5.15 0.77 9.34
CA ARG A 35 -6.60 0.58 9.32
C ARG A 35 -7.35 1.87 9.63
N GLU A 36 -6.90 2.62 10.64
CA GLU A 36 -7.45 3.93 10.98
C GLU A 36 -7.37 4.90 9.79
N LEU A 37 -6.18 5.05 9.21
CA LEU A 37 -5.97 5.97 8.10
C LEU A 37 -6.70 5.52 6.83
N ALA A 38 -6.72 4.22 6.56
CA ALA A 38 -7.44 3.64 5.43
C ALA A 38 -8.96 3.84 5.59
N GLY A 39 -9.50 3.62 6.79
CA GLY A 39 -10.91 3.88 7.10
C GLY A 39 -11.27 5.36 6.96
N ALA A 40 -10.41 6.26 7.45
CA ALA A 40 -10.61 7.70 7.33
C ALA A 40 -10.61 8.17 5.86
N GLN A 41 -9.80 7.56 5.01
CA GLN A 41 -9.67 7.91 3.59
C GLN A 41 -10.51 7.03 2.65
N ASN A 42 -11.32 6.10 3.19
CA ASN A 42 -12.07 5.09 2.42
C ASN A 42 -11.18 4.29 1.44
N ILE A 43 -9.95 3.97 1.85
CA ILE A 43 -9.02 3.16 1.07
C ILE A 43 -9.34 1.69 1.32
N PRO A 44 -9.54 0.86 0.27
CA PRO A 44 -9.75 -0.57 0.42
C PRO A 44 -8.52 -1.25 1.00
N VAL A 45 -8.75 -2.10 2.01
CA VAL A 45 -7.71 -2.89 2.69
C VAL A 45 -7.98 -4.38 2.43
N GLU A 46 -6.99 -5.07 1.87
CA GLU A 46 -7.03 -6.52 1.66
C GLU A 46 -6.07 -7.25 2.62
N GLN A 47 -6.46 -8.45 3.04
CA GLN A 47 -5.63 -9.31 3.87
C GLN A 47 -4.99 -10.42 3.03
N ALA A 48 -3.68 -10.60 3.20
CA ALA A 48 -2.90 -11.74 2.70
C ALA A 48 -2.71 -12.78 3.82
N GLU A 49 -2.41 -14.03 3.48
CA GLU A 49 -2.30 -15.10 4.48
C GLU A 49 -1.06 -14.95 5.38
N SER A 50 0.05 -14.46 4.83
CA SER A 50 1.29 -14.24 5.60
C SER A 50 2.19 -13.15 5.01
N MET A 51 3.11 -12.62 5.82
CA MET A 51 4.12 -11.64 5.42
C MET A 51 4.96 -12.15 4.25
N ALA A 52 5.30 -13.45 4.28
CA ALA A 52 6.08 -14.10 3.25
C ALA A 52 5.30 -14.23 1.93
N GLN A 53 4.01 -14.56 2.00
CA GLN A 53 3.15 -14.61 0.83
C GLN A 53 2.94 -13.21 0.25
N LEU A 54 2.67 -12.20 1.09
CA LEU A 54 2.50 -10.82 0.64
C LEU A 54 3.75 -10.32 -0.09
N GLY A 55 4.94 -10.58 0.47
CA GLY A 55 6.21 -10.25 -0.18
C GLY A 55 6.36 -10.91 -1.55
N ARG A 56 6.07 -12.21 -1.66
CA ARG A 56 6.11 -12.94 -2.94
C ARG A 56 5.13 -12.40 -3.97
N LEU A 57 3.89 -12.10 -3.57
CA LEU A 57 2.87 -11.51 -4.45
C LEU A 57 3.28 -10.12 -4.96
N CYS A 58 4.01 -9.36 -4.14
CA CYS A 58 4.59 -8.07 -4.52
C CYS A 58 5.92 -8.18 -5.27
N GLY A 59 6.45 -9.39 -5.50
CA GLY A 59 7.72 -9.61 -6.20
C GLY A 59 8.97 -9.27 -5.38
N ILE A 60 8.88 -9.21 -4.05
CA ILE A 60 10.01 -8.91 -3.16
C ILE A 60 10.45 -10.17 -2.39
N GLN A 61 11.77 -10.29 -2.17
CA GLN A 61 12.38 -11.43 -1.45
C GLN A 61 12.30 -11.31 0.08
N VAL A 62 11.68 -10.25 0.61
CA VAL A 62 11.54 -10.01 2.06
C VAL A 62 10.07 -10.04 2.47
N GLY A 63 9.77 -10.55 3.66
CA GLY A 63 8.42 -10.52 4.21
C GLY A 63 7.95 -9.08 4.43
N ALA A 64 6.71 -8.77 4.04
CA ALA A 64 6.12 -7.45 4.24
C ALA A 64 4.89 -7.54 5.14
N ALA A 65 4.83 -6.69 6.16
CA ALA A 65 3.63 -6.52 6.99
C ALA A 65 2.50 -5.84 6.21
N VAL A 66 2.88 -4.84 5.42
CA VAL A 66 1.98 -3.90 4.74
C VAL A 66 2.58 -3.52 3.39
N ALA A 67 1.75 -3.52 2.36
CA ALA A 67 2.06 -3.02 1.02
C ALA A 67 0.98 -2.03 0.58
N ALA A 68 1.39 -0.87 0.10
CA ALA A 68 0.49 0.14 -0.45
C ALA A 68 0.62 0.22 -1.97
N PHE A 69 -0.49 0.02 -2.66
CA PHE A 69 -0.61 0.18 -4.09
C PHE A 69 -0.88 1.64 -4.39
N LEU A 70 0.00 2.26 -5.17
CA LEU A 70 -0.13 3.66 -5.54
C LEU A 70 -1.04 3.77 -6.76
N LYS A 71 -1.85 4.82 -6.82
CA LYS A 71 -2.62 5.22 -7.99
C LYS A 71 -1.66 5.41 -9.15
N GLU A 72 -1.88 4.70 -10.25
CA GLU A 72 -1.06 4.83 -11.44
C GLU A 72 -1.14 6.27 -11.97
N GLN A 73 -0.02 6.98 -11.96
CA GLN A 73 0.07 8.30 -12.58
C GLN A 73 0.17 8.09 -14.09
N THR A 74 -0.97 8.03 -14.78
CA THR A 74 -0.97 8.24 -16.23
C THR A 74 -0.59 9.70 -16.45
N VAL A 75 0.71 9.95 -16.60
CA VAL A 75 1.21 11.23 -17.09
C VAL A 75 0.74 11.33 -18.53
N ASN A 76 -0.43 11.95 -18.72
CA ASN A 76 -0.84 12.45 -20.01
C ASN A 76 0.15 13.57 -20.36
N ARG A 77 1.26 13.22 -21.00
CA ARG A 77 2.03 14.17 -21.81
C ARG A 77 1.05 14.66 -22.86
N VAL A 78 0.41 15.79 -22.58
CA VAL A 78 -0.16 16.62 -23.63
C VAL A 78 1.04 17.03 -24.48
N GLU A 79 1.26 16.32 -25.58
CA GLU A 79 2.11 16.79 -26.66
C GLU A 79 1.42 18.01 -27.29
N THR A 80 1.60 19.14 -26.62
CA THR A 80 1.37 20.45 -27.21
C THR A 80 2.54 20.72 -28.15
N ARG A 81 2.34 20.58 -29.48
CA ARG A 81 2.74 21.55 -30.51
C ARG A 81 2.77 20.97 -31.94
N ARG A 82 1.94 21.63 -32.78
CA ARG A 82 2.00 21.84 -34.24
C ARG A 82 1.43 20.77 -35.16
#